data_AF-A0A535S4D0-F1
#
_entry.id   AF-A0A535S4D0-F1
#
_cell.length_a   1.000
_cell.length_b   1.000
_cell.length_c   1.000
_cell.angle_alpha   90.00
_cell.angle_beta   90.00
_cell.angle_gamma   90.00
#
_symmetry.space_group_name_H-M   'P 1'
#
loop_
_entity.id
_entity.type
_entity.pdbx_description
1 polymer ?
#
loop_
_entity_poly.entity_id
_entity_poly.type
_entity_poly.pdbx_seq_one_letter_code
_entity_poly.pdbx_strand_id
1 'polypeptide(L)'
;MRDLQRFHPAHAEFVICDYTIENRSHYVRDVSFQEDRSRLRTTHAPQLLAACRNLAITLLHRLGLSQISSARRSFSYHPEQALALLCSTGGQQ
;
A
#
# COMPACT_ATOMS: atom_id res chain seq x y z
N MET A 1 5.19 -19.84 -33.63
CA MET A 1 4.17 -18.84 -33.98
C MET A 1 2.89 -19.25 -33.27
N ARG A 2 2.51 -18.56 -32.20
CA ARG A 2 1.29 -18.81 -31.42
C ARG A 2 0.45 -17.53 -31.44
N ASP A 3 -0.86 -17.72 -31.59
CA ASP A 3 -1.90 -16.74 -31.86
C ASP A 3 -1.81 -15.43 -31.06
N LEU A 4 -1.72 -14.32 -31.79
CA LEU A 4 -1.89 -12.93 -31.31
C LEU A 4 -3.28 -12.39 -31.67
N GLN A 5 -4.33 -13.19 -31.49
CA GLN A 5 -5.70 -12.72 -31.70
C GLN A 5 -6.62 -13.22 -30.58
N ARG A 6 -6.88 -12.31 -29.62
CA ARG A 6 -8.17 -12.01 -28.95
C ARG A 6 -7.93 -11.32 -27.60
N PHE A 7 -7.31 -10.13 -27.59
CA PHE A 7 -7.55 -9.18 -26.50
C PHE A 7 -8.68 -8.26 -26.96
N HIS A 8 -9.90 -8.52 -26.50
CA HIS A 8 -11.01 -7.56 -26.60
C HIS A 8 -10.55 -6.24 -25.95
N PRO A 9 -10.86 -5.06 -26.52
CA PRO A 9 -10.33 -3.77 -26.03
C PRO A 9 -10.62 -3.52 -24.54
N ALA A 10 -11.72 -4.07 -24.02
CA ALA A 10 -12.05 -4.04 -22.59
C ALA A 10 -11.00 -4.75 -21.70
N HIS A 11 -10.34 -5.81 -22.19
CA HIS A 11 -9.28 -6.49 -21.45
C HIS A 11 -7.98 -5.66 -21.44
N ALA A 12 -7.69 -4.93 -22.52
CA ALA A 12 -6.54 -4.03 -22.56
C ALA A 12 -6.72 -2.85 -21.60
N GLU A 13 -7.92 -2.28 -21.53
CA GLU A 13 -8.26 -1.24 -20.55
C GLU A 13 -8.16 -1.76 -19.11
N PHE A 14 -8.70 -2.94 -18.82
CA PHE A 14 -8.61 -3.56 -17.50
C PHE A 14 -7.15 -3.81 -17.07
N VAL A 15 -6.31 -4.35 -17.95
CA VAL A 15 -4.90 -4.58 -17.68
C VAL A 15 -4.17 -3.26 -17.40
N ILE A 16 -4.40 -2.21 -18.19
CA ILE A 16 -3.77 -0.90 -17.94
C ILE A 16 -4.22 -0.29 -16.61
N CYS A 17 -5.51 -0.39 -16.28
CA CYS A 17 -6.04 0.07 -15.00
C CYS A 17 -5.41 -0.67 -13.82
N ASP A 18 -5.31 -2.00 -13.91
CA ASP A 18 -4.70 -2.85 -12.89
C ASP A 18 -3.23 -2.48 -12.66
N TYR A 19 -2.43 -2.38 -13.73
CA TYR A 19 -1.03 -1.93 -13.65
C TYR A 19 -0.91 -0.51 -13.11
N THR A 20 -1.84 0.39 -13.41
CA THR A 20 -1.80 1.78 -12.92
C THR A 20 -2.05 1.82 -11.40
N ILE A 21 -2.99 1.02 -10.91
CA ILE A 21 -3.30 0.90 -9.48
C ILE A 21 -2.13 0.23 -8.76
N GLU A 22 -1.61 -0.86 -9.31
CA GLU A 22 -0.44 -1.56 -8.78
C GLU A 22 0.75 -0.62 -8.69
N ASN A 23 1.12 0.06 -9.77
CA ASN A 23 2.30 0.93 -9.83
C ASN A 23 2.23 2.11 -8.84
N ARG A 24 1.04 2.70 -8.63
CA ARG A 24 0.86 3.78 -7.63
C ARG A 24 1.05 3.27 -6.20
N SER A 25 0.52 2.09 -5.88
CA SER A 25 0.68 1.49 -4.55
C SER A 25 2.11 0.98 -4.33
N HIS A 26 2.69 0.34 -5.35
CA HIS A 26 4.03 -0.25 -5.33
C HIS A 26 5.10 0.81 -5.08
N TYR A 27 5.07 1.93 -5.82
CA TYR A 27 6.03 3.02 -5.64
C TYR A 27 6.04 3.57 -4.20
N VAL A 28 4.85 3.75 -3.62
CA VAL A 28 4.73 4.23 -2.24
C VAL A 28 5.32 3.22 -1.25
N ARG A 29 5.06 1.93 -1.43
CA ARG A 29 5.59 0.87 -0.56
C ARG A 29 7.11 0.76 -0.63
N ASP A 30 7.69 0.79 -1.83
CA ASP A 30 9.14 0.69 -1.99
C ASP A 30 9.86 1.93 -1.47
N VAL A 31 9.38 3.13 -1.84
CA VAL A 31 10.11 4.36 -1.55
C VAL A 31 9.80 4.88 -0.16
N SER A 32 8.51 4.94 0.22
CA SER A 32 8.12 5.50 1.51
C SER A 32 8.33 4.49 2.64
N PHE A 33 8.03 3.20 2.43
CA PHE A 33 8.14 2.16 3.45
C PHE A 33 9.40 1.29 3.35
N GLN A 34 10.25 1.53 2.34
CA GLN A 34 11.52 0.82 2.15
C GLN A 34 11.32 -0.70 2.13
N GLU A 35 10.25 -1.16 1.49
CA GLU A 35 9.87 -2.57 1.41
C GLU A 35 11.05 -3.45 0.95
N ASP A 36 11.71 -3.07 -0.15
CA ASP A 36 12.90 -3.75 -0.69
C ASP A 36 14.10 -3.81 0.26
N ARG A 37 14.23 -2.84 1.18
CA ARG A 37 15.33 -2.82 2.15
C ARG A 37 15.04 -3.70 3.37
N SER A 38 13.80 -4.18 3.54
CA SER A 38 13.43 -5.06 4.64
C SER A 38 14.14 -6.40 4.52
N ARG A 39 14.89 -6.77 5.58
CA ARG A 39 15.60 -8.06 5.65
C ARG A 39 14.78 -9.16 6.32
N LEU A 40 13.56 -8.85 6.75
CA LEU A 40 12.69 -9.79 7.44
C LEU A 40 12.23 -10.86 6.44
N ARG A 41 12.82 -12.06 6.54
CA ARG A 41 12.56 -13.22 5.68
C ARG A 41 12.01 -14.44 6.43
N THR A 42 11.72 -14.27 7.72
CA THR A 42 11.28 -15.38 8.57
C THR A 42 9.80 -15.66 8.38
N THR A 43 9.46 -16.88 7.94
CA THR A 43 8.08 -17.41 7.88
C THR A 43 7.09 -16.41 7.25
N HIS A 44 6.07 -15.99 8.00
CA HIS A 44 4.99 -15.09 7.54
C HIS A 44 5.30 -13.60 7.73
N ALA A 45 6.50 -13.25 8.19
CA ALA A 45 6.87 -11.85 8.45
C ALA A 45 6.75 -10.96 7.19
N PRO A 46 7.17 -11.38 5.99
CA PRO A 46 6.98 -10.57 4.78
C PRO A 46 5.51 -10.25 4.50
N GLN A 47 4.63 -11.25 4.60
CA GLN A 47 3.20 -11.08 4.34
C GLN A 47 2.53 -10.19 5.40
N LEU A 48 2.90 -10.37 6.67
CA LEU A 48 2.41 -9.53 7.77
C LEU A 48 2.81 -8.07 7.55
N LEU A 49 4.08 -7.81 7.19
CA LEU A 49 4.56 -6.47 6.90
C LEU A 49 3.86 -5.83 5.69
N ALA A 50 3.64 -6.60 4.63
CA ALA A 50 2.88 -6.13 3.48
C ALA A 50 1.45 -5.73 3.89
N ALA A 51 0.77 -6.54 4.71
CA ALA A 51 -0.55 -6.21 5.25
C ALA A 51 -0.54 -4.95 6.12
N CYS A 52 0.44 -4.81 7.02
CA CYS A 52 0.59 -3.61 7.86
C CYS A 52 0.83 -2.34 7.02
N ARG A 53 1.66 -2.41 5.97
CA ARG A 53 1.91 -1.29 5.05
C ARG A 53 0.64 -0.90 4.28
N ASN A 54 -0.09 -1.89 3.76
CA ASN A 54 -1.37 -1.66 3.07
C ASN A 54 -2.40 -1.02 4.00
N LEU A 55 -2.47 -1.47 5.25
CA LEU A 55 -3.32 -0.86 6.27
C LEU A 55 -2.93 0.60 6.52
N ALA A 56 -1.64 0.87 6.74
CA ALA A 56 -1.15 2.23 6.96
C ALA A 56 -1.48 3.16 5.78
N ILE A 57 -1.23 2.73 4.54
CA ILE A 57 -1.57 3.50 3.33
C ILE A 57 -3.07 3.79 3.27
N THR A 58 -3.90 2.78 3.53
CA THR A 58 -5.36 2.92 3.56
C THR A 58 -5.81 3.96 4.60
N LEU A 59 -5.28 3.91 5.81
CA LEU A 59 -5.61 4.86 6.88
C LEU A 59 -5.18 6.29 6.51
N LEU A 60 -3.98 6.46 5.94
CA LEU A 60 -3.51 7.76 5.48
C LEU A 60 -4.42 8.35 4.39
N HIS A 61 -4.86 7.52 3.44
CA HIS A 61 -5.84 7.94 2.44
C HIS A 61 -7.19 8.31 3.05
N ARG A 62 -7.68 7.54 4.04
CA ARG A 62 -8.94 7.84 4.75
C ARG A 62 -8.87 9.16 5.52
N LEU A 63 -7.70 9.54 6.00
CA LEU A 63 -7.45 10.83 6.65
C LEU A 63 -7.24 11.98 5.64
N GLY A 64 -7.29 11.71 4.33
CA GLY A 64 -7.04 12.72 3.29
C GLY A 64 -5.57 13.12 3.14
N LEU A 65 -4.64 12.37 3.75
CA LEU A 65 -3.22 12.68 3.73
C LEU A 65 -2.59 12.18 2.43
N SER A 66 -2.48 13.06 1.43
CA SER A 66 -1.88 12.75 0.14
C SER A 66 -0.35 12.61 0.19
N GLN A 67 0.31 13.27 1.15
CA GLN A 67 1.77 13.24 1.32
C GLN A 67 2.22 12.13 2.28
N ILE A 68 2.15 10.89 1.80
CA ILE A 68 2.38 9.66 2.59
C ILE A 68 3.75 9.67 3.30
N SER A 69 4.82 10.10 2.63
CA SER A 69 6.15 10.19 3.23
C SER A 69 6.22 11.18 4.40
N SER A 70 5.51 12.31 4.31
CA SER A 70 5.47 13.32 5.38
C SER A 70 4.66 12.82 6.57
N ALA A 71 3.46 12.29 6.29
CA ALA A 71 2.60 11.70 7.31
C ALA A 71 3.30 10.56 8.06
N ARG A 72 3.95 9.64 7.33
CA ARG A 72 4.74 8.56 7.94
C ARG A 72 5.82 9.08 8.88
N ARG A 73 6.55 10.14 8.50
CA ARG A 73 7.55 10.76 9.38
C ARG A 73 6.89 11.35 10.63
N SER A 74 5.79 12.08 10.49
CA SER A 74 5.04 12.63 11.62
C SER A 74 4.60 11.54 12.60
N PHE A 75 4.01 10.44 12.12
CA PHE A 75 3.65 9.29 12.95
C PHE A 75 4.86 8.53 13.52
N SER A 76 6.04 8.61 12.88
CA SER A 76 7.28 8.04 13.44
C SER A 76 7.81 8.86 14.62
N TYR A 77 7.56 10.18 14.62
CA TYR A 77 7.87 11.06 15.75
C TYR A 77 6.82 10.97 16.87
N HIS A 78 5.59 10.61 16.53
CA HIS A 78 4.44 10.52 17.44
C HIS A 78 3.74 9.16 17.35
N PRO A 79 4.38 8.06 17.79
CA PRO A 79 3.83 6.71 17.67
C PRO A 79 2.52 6.53 18.45
N GLU A 80 2.30 7.30 19.52
CA GLU A 80 1.05 7.32 20.28
C GLU A 80 -0.15 7.75 19.44
N GLN A 81 0.03 8.69 18.50
CA GLN A 81 -1.02 9.14 17.60
C GLN A 81 -1.36 8.05 16.58
N ALA A 82 -0.35 7.32 16.09
CA ALA A 82 -0.56 6.18 15.20
C ALA A 82 -1.33 5.06 15.90
N LEU A 83 -1.00 4.78 17.17
CA LEU A 83 -1.69 3.76 17.96
C LEU A 83 -3.13 4.18 18.28
N ALA A 84 -3.35 5.44 18.67
CA ALA A 84 -4.69 5.98 18.89
C ALA A 84 -5.55 5.90 17.61
N LEU A 85 -4.97 6.17 16.44
CA LEU A 85 -5.65 6.01 15.15
C LEU A 85 -6.05 4.54 14.89
N LEU A 86 -5.15 3.58 15.17
CA LEU A 86 -5.44 2.16 15.02
C LEU A 86 -6.57 1.71 15.97
N CYS A 87 -6.55 2.15 17.22
CA CYS A 87 -7.56 1.80 18.21
C CYS A 87 -8.93 2.46 17.93
N SER A 88 -8.95 3.70 17.44
CA SER A 88 -10.19 4.43 17.12
C SER A 88 -10.87 3.95 15.84
N THR A 89 -10.13 3.31 14.94
CA THR A 89 -10.69 2.73 13.70
C THR A 89 -11.62 1.53 13.99
N GLY A 90 -11.53 0.90 15.17
CA GLY A 90 -12.39 -0.23 15.57
C GLY A 90 -13.83 0.13 15.98
N GLY A 91 -14.19 1.42 15.99
CA GLY A 91 -15.47 1.92 16.52
C GLY A 91 -16.45 2.50 15.50
N GLN A 92 -16.28 2.24 14.21
CA GLN A 92 -17.22 2.70 13.18
C GLN A 92 -17.87 1.48 12.52
N GLN A 93 -18.99 1.03 13.11
CA GLN A 93 -20.01 0.21 12.46
C GLN A 93 -21.09 1.13 11.90
#